data_AF-A0A432HPL7-F1
#
_entry.id   AF-A0A432HPL7-F1
#
_cell.length_a   1.000
_cell.length_b   1.000
_cell.length_c   1.000
_cell.angle_alpha   90.00
_cell.angle_beta   90.00
_cell.angle_gamma   90.00
#
_symmetry.space_group_name_H-M   'P 1'
#
loop_
_entity.id
_entity.type
_entity.pdbx_description
1 polymer ?
#
loop_
_entity_poly.entity_id
_entity_poly.type
_entity_poly.pdbx_seq_one_letter_code
_entity_poly.pdbx_strand_id
1 'polypeptide(L)'
;EIDMIASETEGNKQENVIFDVYSKKSDVGFIRESALHRVDKVIDPANIKVLAETSWLPNWVFSVHKSVPRDVANKIQNALLNIPAGSSVLKAAKLEGFVAPDAEALKEVRKMVLGK
;
A
#
# COMPACT_ATOMS: atom_id res chain seq x y z
N GLU A 1 -15.43 -12.50 -26.70
CA GLU A 1 -14.04 -12.15 -26.37
C GLU A 1 -14.10 -10.81 -25.67
N ILE A 2 -13.80 -10.76 -24.37
CA ILE A 2 -13.85 -9.49 -23.61
C ILE A 2 -12.46 -8.89 -23.75
N ASP A 3 -12.34 -7.92 -24.64
CA ASP A 3 -11.07 -7.29 -24.97
C ASP A 3 -10.77 -6.19 -23.95
N MET A 4 -10.39 -6.59 -22.72
CA MET A 4 -9.94 -5.63 -21.71
C MET A 4 -8.47 -5.26 -22.01
N ILE A 5 -8.26 -4.06 -22.52
CA ILE A 5 -6.94 -3.53 -22.83
C ILE A 5 -6.39 -2.85 -21.56
N ALA A 6 -5.32 -3.39 -21.00
CA ALA A 6 -4.62 -2.75 -19.88
C ALA A 6 -3.85 -1.51 -20.36
N SER A 7 -3.95 -0.42 -19.61
CA SER A 7 -3.22 0.82 -19.85
C SER A 7 -2.72 1.44 -18.55
N GLU A 8 -1.60 2.15 -18.61
CA GLU A 8 -1.07 2.91 -17.48
C GLU A 8 -1.51 4.37 -17.57
N THR A 9 -1.87 4.96 -16.43
CA THR A 9 -2.19 6.39 -16.36
C THR A 9 -0.93 7.24 -16.28
N GLU A 10 -1.03 8.49 -16.73
CA GLU A 10 0.08 9.44 -16.73
C GLU A 10 0.75 9.56 -15.35
N GLY A 11 2.08 9.48 -15.34
CA GLY A 11 2.88 9.64 -14.13
C GLY A 11 2.70 8.54 -13.08
N ASN A 12 2.02 7.44 -13.40
CA ASN A 12 1.76 6.31 -12.50
C ASN A 12 1.15 6.75 -11.14
N LYS A 13 0.23 7.72 -11.20
CA LYS A 13 -0.47 8.29 -10.04
C LYS A 13 -1.84 7.64 -9.88
N GLN A 14 -2.14 7.15 -8.68
CA GLN A 14 -3.43 6.50 -8.40
C GLN A 14 -4.61 7.48 -8.52
N GLU A 15 -4.36 8.78 -8.33
CA GLU A 15 -5.36 9.84 -8.54
C GLU A 15 -5.81 9.89 -10.01
N ASN A 16 -4.88 9.69 -10.96
CA ASN A 16 -5.20 9.71 -12.38
C ASN A 16 -6.02 8.49 -12.81
N VAL A 17 -5.81 7.33 -12.17
CA VAL A 17 -6.67 6.16 -12.34
C VAL A 17 -8.11 6.49 -11.96
N ILE A 18 -8.29 7.21 -10.85
CA ILE A 18 -9.62 7.63 -10.38
C ILE A 18 -10.26 8.61 -11.37
N PHE A 19 -9.51 9.61 -11.86
CA PHE A 19 -10.00 10.58 -12.84
C PHE A 19 -10.38 9.93 -14.17
N ASP A 20 -9.59 8.97 -14.66
CA ASP A 20 -9.84 8.27 -15.93
C ASP A 20 -11.12 7.42 -15.86
N VAL A 21 -11.35 6.73 -14.73
CA VAL A 21 -12.61 5.99 -14.49
C VAL A 21 -13.80 6.94 -14.36
N TYR A 22 -13.67 8.00 -13.56
CA TYR A 22 -14.74 8.99 -13.39
C TYR A 22 -15.13 9.68 -14.71
N SER A 23 -14.13 9.99 -15.55
CA SER A 23 -14.34 10.63 -16.85
C SER A 23 -14.73 9.65 -17.96
N LYS A 24 -14.92 8.36 -17.63
CA LYS A 24 -15.24 7.27 -18.57
C LYS A 24 -14.21 7.08 -19.68
N LYS A 25 -12.95 7.46 -19.42
CA LYS A 25 -11.80 7.16 -20.29
C LYS A 25 -11.32 5.72 -20.10
N SER A 26 -11.57 5.15 -18.92
CA SER A 26 -11.37 3.73 -18.61
C SER A 26 -12.61 3.19 -17.93
N ASP A 27 -12.98 1.93 -18.20
CA ASP A 27 -14.15 1.29 -17.58
C ASP A 27 -13.88 0.88 -16.13
N VAL A 28 -12.66 0.44 -15.84
CA VAL A 28 -12.20 -0.05 -14.53
C VAL A 28 -10.78 0.43 -14.25
N GLY A 29 -10.44 0.55 -12.96
CA GLY A 29 -9.12 0.96 -12.50
C GLY A 29 -8.72 0.24 -11.22
N PHE A 30 -7.42 0.02 -11.03
CA PHE A 30 -6.85 -0.59 -9.83
C PHE A 30 -6.15 0.47 -8.99
N ILE A 31 -6.57 0.61 -7.74
CA ILE A 31 -5.99 1.55 -6.78
C ILE A 31 -5.81 0.89 -5.42
N ARG A 32 -5.00 1.49 -4.55
CA ARG A 32 -5.05 1.18 -3.12
C ARG A 32 -6.31 1.81 -2.53
N GLU A 33 -6.95 1.12 -1.59
CA GLU A 33 -8.14 1.61 -0.88
C GLU A 33 -7.96 3.05 -0.34
N SER A 34 -6.82 3.32 0.29
CA SER A 34 -6.49 4.65 0.83
C SER A 34 -6.31 5.77 -0.22
N ALA A 35 -6.28 5.43 -1.51
CA ALA A 35 -6.18 6.41 -2.59
C ALA A 35 -7.51 7.00 -3.01
N LEU A 36 -8.62 6.25 -2.83
CA LEU A 36 -9.94 6.70 -3.24
C LEU A 36 -10.28 8.05 -2.60
N HIS A 37 -10.01 8.18 -1.30
CA HIS A 37 -10.31 9.37 -0.51
C HIS A 37 -9.42 10.58 -0.76
N ARG A 38 -8.37 10.45 -1.59
CA ARG A 38 -7.47 11.58 -1.87
C ARG A 38 -8.09 12.61 -2.80
N VAL A 39 -9.14 12.25 -3.53
CA VAL A 39 -9.82 13.12 -4.50
C VAL A 39 -11.24 13.52 -4.10
N ASP A 40 -11.67 13.22 -2.87
CA ASP A 40 -13.03 13.52 -2.36
C ASP A 40 -13.41 15.02 -2.44
N LYS A 41 -12.41 15.91 -2.53
CA LYS A 41 -12.65 17.35 -2.72
C LYS A 41 -13.05 17.73 -4.15
N VAL A 42 -12.82 16.84 -5.11
CA VAL A 42 -12.95 17.11 -6.55
C VAL A 42 -13.98 16.17 -7.18
N ILE A 43 -14.08 14.94 -6.69
CA ILE A 43 -15.02 13.92 -7.16
C ILE A 43 -15.92 13.51 -6.00
N ASP A 44 -17.22 13.40 -6.26
CA ASP A 44 -18.15 12.75 -5.33
C ASP A 44 -17.95 11.22 -5.41
N PRO A 45 -17.52 10.57 -4.30
CA PRO A 45 -17.26 9.13 -4.26
C PRO A 45 -18.47 8.27 -4.64
N ALA A 46 -19.69 8.79 -4.52
CA ALA A 46 -20.91 8.05 -4.91
C ALA A 46 -20.95 7.70 -6.41
N ASN A 47 -20.15 8.37 -7.24
CA ASN A 47 -20.04 8.09 -8.69
C ASN A 47 -19.06 6.95 -9.00
N ILE A 48 -18.33 6.43 -8.01
CA ILE A 48 -17.38 5.33 -8.17
C ILE A 48 -17.84 4.16 -7.33
N LYS A 49 -17.84 2.97 -7.93
CA LYS A 49 -18.22 1.73 -7.25
C LYS A 49 -17.01 0.82 -7.11
N VAL A 50 -16.75 0.35 -5.90
CA VAL A 50 -15.80 -0.74 -5.64
C VAL A 50 -16.42 -2.04 -6.17
N LEU A 51 -15.75 -2.70 -7.12
CA LEU A 51 -16.20 -3.95 -7.72
C LEU A 51 -15.65 -5.19 -7.00
N ALA A 52 -14.41 -5.09 -6.52
CA ALA A 52 -13.72 -6.15 -5.81
C ALA A 52 -12.58 -5.55 -4.97
N GLU A 53 -12.21 -6.25 -3.91
CA GLU A 53 -11.07 -5.94 -3.05
C GLU A 53 -10.05 -7.07 -3.14
N THR A 54 -8.76 -6.73 -3.03
CA THR A 54 -7.70 -7.74 -2.95
C THR A 54 -7.51 -8.20 -1.51
N SER A 55 -6.90 -9.36 -1.32
CA SER A 55 -6.44 -9.79 0.00
C SER A 55 -5.56 -8.73 0.67
N TRP A 56 -5.57 -8.69 2.01
CA TRP A 56 -4.69 -7.83 2.79
C TRP A 56 -3.22 -8.09 2.44
N LEU A 57 -2.56 -7.04 1.97
CA LEU A 57 -1.12 -7.04 1.75
C LEU A 57 -0.42 -6.38 2.94
N PRO A 58 0.75 -6.89 3.38
CA PRO A 58 1.52 -6.26 4.43
C PRO A 58 1.88 -4.81 4.05
N ASN A 59 1.90 -3.95 5.07
CA ASN A 59 2.34 -2.57 4.94
C ASN A 59 3.85 -2.49 4.64
N TRP A 60 4.37 -1.27 4.52
CA TRP A 60 5.78 -1.01 4.28
C TRP A 60 6.70 -1.72 5.29
N VAL A 61 7.66 -2.48 4.77
CA VAL A 61 8.58 -3.29 5.59
C VAL A 61 9.88 -2.54 5.80
N PHE A 62 10.32 -2.43 7.06
CA PHE A 62 11.68 -2.02 7.37
C PHE A 62 12.66 -3.16 7.07
N SER A 63 13.60 -2.90 6.18
CA SER A 63 14.60 -3.88 5.73
C SER A 63 16.00 -3.38 6.04
N VAL A 64 16.90 -4.31 6.34
CA VAL A 64 18.32 -4.03 6.55
C VAL A 64 19.16 -4.78 5.53
N HIS A 65 20.30 -4.22 5.14
CA HIS A 65 21.21 -4.90 4.23
C HIS A 65 21.82 -6.14 4.91
N LYS A 66 22.07 -7.20 4.14
CA LYS A 66 22.62 -8.47 4.64
C LYS A 66 23.97 -8.38 5.37
N SER A 67 24.70 -7.28 5.16
CA SER A 67 25.99 -7.03 5.84
C SER A 67 25.83 -6.43 7.24
N VAL A 68 24.63 -5.99 7.62
CA VAL A 68 24.39 -5.44 8.96
C VAL A 68 24.44 -6.59 9.97
N PRO A 69 25.26 -6.49 11.04
CA PRO A 69 25.31 -7.49 12.10
C PRO A 69 23.93 -7.74 12.69
N ARG A 70 23.62 -9.03 12.94
CA ARG A 70 22.28 -9.44 13.37
C ARG A 70 21.89 -8.86 14.73
N ASP A 71 22.86 -8.67 15.62
CA ASP A 71 22.64 -8.04 16.93
C ASP A 71 22.23 -6.56 16.78
N VAL A 72 22.82 -5.83 15.83
CA VAL A 72 22.45 -4.45 15.50
C VAL A 72 21.04 -4.40 14.91
N ALA A 73 20.74 -5.28 13.95
CA ALA A 73 19.40 -5.37 13.36
C ALA A 73 18.33 -5.65 14.42
N ASN A 74 18.60 -6.58 15.34
CA ASN A 74 17.69 -6.91 16.44
C ASN A 74 17.49 -5.73 17.41
N LYS A 75 18.56 -4.99 17.73
CA LYS A 75 18.46 -3.77 18.56
C LYS A 75 17.57 -2.71 17.91
N ILE A 76 17.73 -2.48 16.61
CA ILE A 76 16.90 -1.53 15.85
C ILE A 76 15.44 -1.99 15.83
N GLN A 77 15.18 -3.27 15.53
CA GLN A 77 13.83 -3.81 15.54
C GLN A 77 13.16 -3.63 16.91
N ASN A 78 13.86 -4.00 17.99
CA ASN A 78 13.35 -3.82 19.35
C ASN A 78 13.11 -2.35 19.68
N ALA A 79 13.97 -1.44 19.24
CA ALA A 79 13.77 -0.01 19.44
C ALA A 79 12.50 0.49 18.73
N LEU A 80 12.26 0.09 17.48
CA LEU A 80 11.07 0.45 16.71
C LEU A 80 9.77 -0.09 17.34
N LEU A 81 9.78 -1.35 17.77
CA LEU A 81 8.60 -1.99 18.39
C LEU A 81 8.22 -1.38 19.75
N ASN A 82 9.20 -0.83 20.47
CA ASN A 82 8.98 -0.25 21.80
C ASN A 82 8.77 1.27 21.78
N ILE A 83 8.60 1.90 20.62
CA ILE A 83 8.27 3.33 20.56
C ILE A 83 6.88 3.53 21.20
N PRO A 84 6.75 4.38 22.24
CA PRO A 84 5.46 4.57 22.91
C PRO A 84 4.41 5.14 21.95
N ALA A 85 3.20 4.60 22.04
CA ALA A 85 2.04 5.10 21.31
C ALA A 85 1.84 6.61 21.59
N GLY A 86 1.56 7.37 20.54
CA GLY A 86 1.37 8.82 20.66
C GLY A 86 2.64 9.65 20.92
N SER A 87 3.84 9.04 20.86
CA SER A 87 5.11 9.76 20.86
C SER A 87 5.18 10.78 19.71
N SER A 88 6.00 11.82 19.88
CA SER A 88 6.20 12.85 18.86
C SER A 88 6.71 12.28 17.54
N VAL A 89 7.57 11.25 17.61
CA VAL A 89 8.12 10.56 16.44
C VAL A 89 7.02 9.87 15.63
N LEU A 90 6.15 9.09 16.29
CA LEU A 90 5.05 8.39 15.61
C LEU A 90 4.02 9.39 15.05
N LYS A 91 3.70 10.45 15.81
CA LYS A 91 2.81 11.52 15.33
C LYS A 91 3.36 12.24 14.10
N ALA A 92 4.64 12.58 14.10
CA ALA A 92 5.29 13.20 12.95
C ALA A 92 5.29 12.28 11.72
N ALA A 93 5.46 10.97 11.94
CA ALA A 93 5.38 9.96 10.88
C ALA A 93 3.95 9.61 10.46
N LYS A 94 2.91 10.11 11.15
CA LYS A 94 1.50 9.70 10.98
C LYS A 94 1.30 8.19 11.12
N LEU A 95 1.99 7.59 12.09
CA LEU A 95 1.92 6.17 12.42
C LEU A 95 1.37 6.00 13.83
N GLU A 96 0.74 4.85 14.10
CA GLU A 96 0.30 4.46 15.44
C GLU A 96 1.34 3.60 16.17
N GLY A 97 2.22 2.92 15.41
CA GLY A 97 3.28 2.09 15.94
C GLY A 97 3.91 1.20 14.85
N PHE A 98 4.81 0.33 15.28
CA PHE A 98 5.43 -0.69 14.45
C PHE A 98 5.02 -2.08 14.95
N VAL A 99 4.88 -3.02 14.03
CA VAL A 99 4.58 -4.42 14.34
C VAL A 99 5.70 -5.32 13.88
N ALA A 100 5.84 -6.49 14.54
CA ALA A 100 6.80 -7.48 14.12
C ALA A 100 6.44 -7.97 12.70
N PRO A 101 7.44 -8.23 11.84
CA PRO A 101 7.19 -8.68 10.49
C PRO A 101 6.55 -10.07 10.51
N ASP A 102 5.48 -10.24 9.74
CA ASP A 102 4.88 -11.54 9.47
C ASP A 102 5.63 -12.21 8.31
N ALA A 103 6.47 -13.20 8.66
CA ALA A 103 7.28 -13.92 7.69
C ALA A 103 6.43 -14.74 6.69
N GLU A 104 5.26 -15.24 7.10
CA GLU A 104 4.38 -16.00 6.21
C GLU A 104 3.67 -15.07 5.24
N ALA A 105 3.13 -13.94 5.72
CA ALA A 105 2.54 -12.93 4.84
C ALA A 105 3.52 -12.46 3.76
N LEU A 106 4.80 -12.25 4.11
CA LEU A 106 5.83 -11.86 3.14
C LEU A 106 6.18 -12.99 2.15
N LYS A 107 6.12 -14.25 2.57
CA LYS A 107 6.28 -15.41 1.67
C LYS A 107 5.12 -15.49 0.68
N GLU A 108 3.89 -15.28 1.14
CA GLU A 108 2.70 -15.29 0.29
C GLU A 108 2.74 -14.17 -0.76
N VAL A 109 3.12 -12.95 -0.38
CA VAL A 109 3.33 -11.85 -1.34
C VAL A 109 4.39 -12.23 -2.38
N ARG A 110 5.49 -12.86 -1.95
CA ARG A 110 6.54 -13.30 -2.87
C ARG A 110 6.04 -14.34 -3.87
N LYS A 111 5.19 -15.28 -3.44
CA LYS A 111 4.56 -16.28 -4.33
C LYS A 111 3.67 -15.60 -5.37
N MET A 112 2.81 -14.68 -4.92
CA MET A 112 1.92 -13.90 -5.80
C MET A 112 2.70 -13.16 -6.88
N VAL A 113 3.80 -12.48 -6.53
CA VAL A 113 4.63 -11.73 -7.48
C VAL A 113 5.37 -12.63 -8.47
N LEU A 114 5.81 -13.80 -8.03
CA LEU A 114 6.56 -14.74 -8.87
C LEU A 114 5.67 -15.68 -9.70
N GLY A 115 4.35 -15.62 -9.52
CA GLY A 115 3.38 -16.48 -10.21
C GLY A 115 3.57 -17.97 -9.89
N LYS A 116 4.04 -18.29 -8.68
CA LYS A 116 4.32 -19.67 -8.22
C LYS A 116 3.41 -20.08 -7.08
#